data_AF-A0AAT9LWJ9-F1
#
_entry.id   AF-A0AAT9LWJ9-F1
#
_cell.length_a   1.000
_cell.length_b   1.000
_cell.length_c   1.000
_cell.angle_alpha   90.00
_cell.angle_beta   90.00
_cell.angle_gamma   90.00
#
_symmetry.space_group_name_H-M   'P 1'
#
loop_
_entity.id
_entity.type
_entity.pdbx_description
1 polymer ?
#
loop_
_entity_poly.entity_id
_entity_poly.type
_entity_poly.pdbx_seq_one_letter_code
_entity_poly.pdbx_strand_id
1 'polypeptide(L)'
;MIEVLPLEVRTRLFPARPAAVPEIRDFIRQCTAEAPLSEADGREVSRAVFRALLDSAGPAGAIQISCRTYPDYFEFDVLHAVAEPPQPEAVRDSFADWITETLRREGLSREAVARELGVSAKTVSRWVGGETEPRMRELRRIQERFGAVRLN
;
A
#
# COMPACT_ATOMS: atom_id res chain seq x y z
N MET A 1 -4.84 -13.35 -33.81
CA MET A 1 -4.69 -13.52 -32.36
C MET A 1 -5.33 -12.30 -31.74
N ILE A 2 -6.53 -12.44 -31.15
CA ILE A 2 -7.26 -11.32 -30.56
C ILE A 2 -6.70 -11.18 -29.14
N GLU A 3 -6.01 -10.08 -28.85
CA GLU A 3 -5.67 -9.73 -27.47
C GLU A 3 -6.94 -9.24 -26.79
N VAL A 4 -7.50 -10.07 -25.91
CA VAL A 4 -8.62 -9.67 -25.05
C VAL A 4 -8.01 -9.04 -23.81
N LEU A 5 -8.13 -7.71 -23.68
CA LEU A 5 -7.65 -6.97 -22.51
C LEU A 5 -8.74 -6.97 -21.42
N PRO A 6 -8.37 -7.08 -20.13
CA PRO A 6 -9.31 -7.01 -19.04
C PRO A 6 -9.91 -5.60 -18.94
N LEU A 7 -11.22 -5.53 -18.74
CA LEU A 7 -11.94 -4.26 -18.55
C LEU A 7 -11.61 -3.64 -17.19
N GLU A 8 -11.41 -4.47 -16.18
CA GLU A 8 -11.07 -4.06 -14.83
C GLU A 8 -10.17 -5.11 -14.16
N VAL A 9 -9.15 -4.65 -13.44
CA VAL A 9 -8.31 -5.49 -12.59
C VAL A 9 -8.35 -4.96 -11.17
N ARG A 10 -8.87 -5.77 -10.25
CA ARG A 10 -8.91 -5.47 -8.81
C ARG A 10 -8.02 -6.43 -8.06
N THR A 11 -7.08 -5.91 -7.29
CA THR A 11 -6.14 -6.74 -6.51
C THR A 11 -6.18 -6.34 -5.04
N ARG A 12 -6.24 -7.32 -4.14
CA ARG A 12 -6.23 -7.08 -2.69
C ARG A 12 -5.46 -8.16 -1.93
N LEU A 13 -4.75 -7.74 -0.89
CA LEU A 13 -4.02 -8.61 0.03
C LEU A 13 -4.90 -8.95 1.25
N PHE A 14 -4.85 -10.21 1.69
CA PHE A 14 -5.54 -10.72 2.87
C PHE A 14 -4.58 -11.49 3.77
N PRO A 15 -4.66 -11.34 5.10
CA PRO A 15 -3.88 -12.17 6.00
C PRO A 15 -4.35 -13.62 5.91
N ALA A 16 -3.41 -14.58 5.94
CA ALA A 16 -3.68 -16.01 5.84
C ALA A 16 -4.23 -16.58 7.17
N ARG A 17 -5.39 -16.08 7.58
CA ARG A 17 -6.08 -16.44 8.83
C ARG A 17 -7.58 -16.62 8.59
N PRO A 18 -8.26 -17.50 9.35
CA PRO A 18 -9.70 -17.72 9.20
C PRO A 18 -10.56 -16.45 9.33
N ALA A 19 -10.11 -15.49 10.14
CA ALA A 19 -10.79 -14.20 10.32
C ALA A 19 -10.87 -13.35 9.03
N ALA A 20 -10.03 -13.62 8.02
CA ALA A 20 -10.06 -12.91 6.74
C ALA A 20 -11.12 -13.46 5.77
N VAL A 21 -11.68 -14.64 6.04
CA VAL A 21 -12.63 -15.32 5.14
C VAL A 21 -13.87 -14.47 4.80
N PRO A 22 -14.51 -13.75 5.75
CA PRO A 22 -15.63 -12.86 5.42
C PRO A 22 -15.22 -11.74 4.45
N GLU A 23 -14.09 -11.06 4.70
CA GLU A 23 -13.60 -9.98 3.83
C GLU A 23 -13.23 -10.49 2.44
N ILE A 24 -12.67 -11.69 2.32
CA ILE A 24 -12.38 -12.33 1.03
C ILE A 24 -13.67 -12.61 0.27
N ARG A 25 -14.71 -13.12 0.93
CA ARG A 25 -16.02 -13.37 0.32
C ARG A 25 -16.67 -12.08 -0.17
N ASP A 26 -16.57 -11.01 0.61
CA ASP A 26 -17.10 -9.70 0.23
C ASP A 26 -16.35 -9.11 -0.96
N PHE A 27 -15.02 -9.26 -1.00
CA PHE A 27 -14.22 -8.85 -2.15
C PHE A 27 -14.60 -9.61 -3.43
N ILE A 28 -14.74 -10.94 -3.38
CA ILE A 28 -15.17 -11.74 -4.52
C ILE A 28 -16.56 -11.31 -4.99
N ARG A 29 -17.51 -11.14 -4.06
CA ARG A 29 -18.86 -10.67 -4.35
C ARG A 29 -18.86 -9.31 -5.05
N GLN A 30 -17.98 -8.41 -4.63
CA GLN A 30 -17.87 -7.08 -5.21
C GLN A 30 -17.23 -7.08 -6.61
N CYS A 31 -16.37 -8.06 -6.89
CA CYS A 31 -15.83 -8.27 -8.23
C CYS A 31 -16.87 -8.85 -9.19
N THR A 32 -17.75 -9.73 -8.70
CA THR A 32 -18.81 -10.38 -9.50
C THR A 32 -20.17 -9.71 -9.33
N ALA A 33 -20.19 -8.42 -8.99
CA ALA A 33 -21.45 -7.72 -8.71
C ALA A 33 -22.32 -7.56 -9.95
N GLU A 34 -21.69 -7.38 -11.12
CA GLU A 34 -22.39 -7.21 -12.40
C GLU A 34 -22.86 -8.55 -13.01
N ALA A 35 -22.15 -9.64 -12.68
CA ALA A 35 -22.50 -10.99 -13.10
C ALA A 35 -22.14 -11.98 -11.98
N PRO A 36 -23.11 -12.35 -11.11
CA PRO A 36 -22.88 -13.28 -10.02
C PRO A 36 -22.37 -14.63 -10.52
N LEU A 37 -21.40 -15.20 -9.80
CA LEU A 37 -20.87 -16.54 -10.07
C LEU A 37 -21.98 -17.60 -9.95
N SER A 38 -21.88 -18.66 -10.76
CA SER A 38 -22.70 -19.83 -10.54
C SER A 38 -22.35 -20.52 -9.22
N GLU A 39 -23.25 -21.34 -8.69
CA GLU A 39 -22.99 -22.17 -7.49
C GLU A 39 -21.76 -23.08 -7.66
N ALA A 40 -21.49 -23.56 -8.88
CA ALA A 40 -20.33 -24.40 -9.16
C ALA A 40 -19.04 -23.58 -9.08
N ASP A 41 -19.00 -22.43 -9.75
CA ASP A 41 -17.83 -21.54 -9.78
C ASP A 41 -17.56 -20.96 -8.40
N GLY A 42 -18.61 -20.59 -7.65
CA GLY A 42 -18.49 -20.13 -6.27
C GLY A 42 -17.84 -21.16 -5.35
N ARG A 43 -18.15 -22.45 -5.53
CA ARG A 43 -17.49 -23.54 -4.78
C ARG A 43 -16.03 -23.72 -5.21
N GLU A 44 -15.74 -23.59 -6.49
CA GLU A 44 -14.38 -23.69 -7.02
C GLU A 44 -13.48 -22.57 -6.48
N VAL A 45 -13.95 -21.32 -6.55
CA VAL A 45 -13.25 -20.16 -5.98
C VAL A 45 -13.05 -20.33 -4.48
N SER A 46 -14.09 -20.74 -3.75
CA SER A 46 -13.98 -20.98 -2.30
C SER A 46 -12.93 -22.05 -1.97
N ARG A 47 -12.84 -23.13 -2.76
CA ARG A 47 -11.85 -24.19 -2.59
C ARG A 47 -10.43 -23.68 -2.87
N ALA A 48 -10.24 -22.89 -3.94
CA ALA A 48 -8.96 -22.31 -4.29
C ALA A 48 -8.44 -21.35 -3.20
N VAL A 49 -9.31 -20.45 -2.72
CA VAL A 49 -9.01 -19.55 -1.59
C VAL A 49 -8.66 -20.34 -0.33
N PHE A 50 -9.48 -21.32 0.04
CA PHE A 50 -9.23 -22.11 1.25
C PHE A 50 -7.89 -22.84 1.18
N ARG A 51 -7.56 -23.41 0.02
CA ARG A 51 -6.26 -24.07 -0.20
C ARG A 51 -5.10 -23.08 -0.04
N ALA A 52 -5.17 -21.92 -0.68
CA ALA A 52 -4.11 -20.91 -0.58
C ALA A 52 -3.94 -20.36 0.85
N LEU A 53 -5.04 -20.21 1.60
CA LEU A 53 -5.01 -19.82 3.01
C LEU A 53 -4.26 -20.86 3.87
N LEU A 54 -4.50 -22.15 3.62
CA LEU A 54 -3.81 -23.23 4.33
C LEU A 54 -2.34 -23.32 3.94
N ASP A 55 -2.05 -23.22 2.64
CA ASP A 55 -0.69 -23.30 2.11
C ASP A 55 0.16 -22.09 2.56
N SER A 56 -0.47 -20.94 2.81
CA SER A 56 0.18 -19.71 3.32
C SER A 56 0.07 -19.55 4.84
N ALA A 57 -0.44 -20.54 5.58
CA ALA A 57 -0.74 -20.39 6.99
C ALA A 57 0.52 -20.09 7.84
N GLY A 58 0.45 -19.05 8.67
CA GLY A 58 1.55 -18.65 9.55
C GLY A 58 1.36 -17.24 10.10
N PRO A 59 2.16 -16.82 11.10
CA PRO A 59 2.02 -15.52 11.75
C PRO A 59 2.25 -14.32 10.81
N ALA A 60 2.98 -14.51 9.71
CA ALA A 60 3.22 -13.52 8.66
C ALA A 60 2.71 -13.99 7.28
N GLY A 61 1.79 -14.96 7.25
CA GLY A 61 1.23 -15.45 6.00
C GLY A 61 0.18 -14.51 5.41
N ALA A 62 0.19 -14.33 4.10
CA ALA A 62 -0.88 -13.64 3.38
C ALA A 62 -1.23 -14.35 2.07
N ILE A 63 -2.35 -13.96 1.50
CA ILE A 63 -2.70 -14.30 0.14
C ILE A 63 -3.08 -13.01 -0.59
N GLN A 64 -2.67 -12.89 -1.83
CA GLN A 64 -3.13 -11.84 -2.73
C GLN A 64 -4.18 -12.44 -3.66
N ILE A 65 -5.33 -11.80 -3.76
CA ILE A 65 -6.39 -12.19 -4.69
C ILE A 65 -6.50 -11.09 -5.74
N SER A 66 -6.32 -11.45 -7.01
CA SER A 66 -6.55 -10.57 -8.15
C SER A 66 -7.76 -11.06 -8.93
N CYS A 67 -8.73 -10.19 -9.14
CA CYS A 67 -9.85 -10.41 -10.04
C CYS A 67 -9.63 -9.60 -11.31
N ARG A 68 -9.66 -10.28 -12.46
CA ARG A 68 -9.72 -9.66 -13.78
C ARG A 68 -11.08 -9.91 -14.39
N THR A 69 -11.74 -8.82 -14.79
CA THR A 69 -13.04 -8.87 -15.43
C THR A 69 -12.86 -8.80 -16.94
N TYR A 70 -13.37 -9.81 -17.64
CA TYR A 70 -13.50 -9.82 -19.09
C TYR A 70 -14.99 -9.79 -19.47
N PRO A 71 -15.35 -9.46 -20.72
CA PRO A 71 -16.75 -9.42 -21.14
C PRO A 71 -17.53 -10.72 -20.90
N ASP A 72 -16.86 -11.87 -21.06
CA ASP A 72 -17.52 -13.19 -21.04
C ASP A 72 -17.18 -14.03 -19.80
N TYR A 73 -16.18 -13.63 -18.99
CA TYR A 73 -15.70 -14.40 -17.85
C TYR A 73 -14.91 -13.55 -16.86
N PHE A 74 -14.65 -14.11 -15.68
CA PHE A 74 -13.77 -13.55 -14.67
C PHE A 74 -12.57 -14.48 -14.47
N GLU A 75 -11.39 -13.91 -14.27
CA GLU A 75 -10.22 -14.65 -13.79
C GLU A 75 -9.93 -14.27 -12.35
N PHE A 76 -9.77 -15.28 -11.49
CA PHE A 76 -9.34 -15.12 -10.12
C PHE A 76 -7.96 -15.76 -9.94
N ASP A 77 -6.94 -14.93 -9.76
CA ASP A 77 -5.63 -15.40 -9.32
C ASP A 77 -5.54 -15.33 -7.80
N VAL A 78 -5.15 -16.45 -7.18
CA VAL A 78 -4.84 -16.51 -5.75
C VAL A 78 -3.36 -16.83 -5.59
N LEU A 79 -2.58 -15.82 -5.21
CA LEU A 79 -1.14 -15.92 -5.04
C LEU A 79 -0.79 -16.01 -3.56
N HIS A 80 0.15 -16.88 -3.23
CA HIS A 80 0.76 -16.91 -1.91
C HIS A 80 1.58 -15.62 -1.77
N ALA A 81 1.29 -14.86 -0.73
CA ALA A 81 2.08 -13.71 -0.36
C ALA A 81 2.67 -13.98 1.02
N VAL A 82 3.91 -13.56 1.23
CA VAL A 82 4.26 -13.22 2.61
C VAL A 82 3.45 -11.97 2.89
N ALA A 83 2.69 -11.93 3.99
CA ALA A 83 2.34 -10.63 4.56
C ALA A 83 3.68 -10.06 4.94
N GLU A 84 4.32 -9.35 4.01
CA GLU A 84 5.47 -8.56 4.37
C GLU A 84 5.01 -7.77 5.59
N PRO A 85 5.76 -7.85 6.71
CA PRO A 85 5.44 -7.04 7.88
C PRO A 85 5.17 -5.64 7.35
N PRO A 86 4.02 -5.03 7.69
CA PRO A 86 3.40 -3.96 6.90
C PRO A 86 4.49 -3.11 6.28
N GLN A 87 4.77 -3.33 5.00
CA GLN A 87 5.70 -2.45 4.33
C GLN A 87 5.03 -1.08 4.42
N PRO A 88 5.72 -0.05 4.91
CA PRO A 88 5.15 1.28 4.99
C PRO A 88 4.99 1.84 3.57
N GLU A 89 4.02 1.31 2.83
CA GLU A 89 3.65 1.73 1.49
C GLU A 89 2.15 2.03 1.44
N ALA A 90 1.81 3.06 2.20
CA ALA A 90 1.59 4.31 1.48
C ALA A 90 2.71 5.26 1.90
N VAL A 91 3.86 5.22 1.22
CA VAL A 91 4.68 6.44 1.11
C VAL A 91 3.82 7.36 0.25
N ARG A 92 2.91 8.06 0.91
CA ARG A 92 2.42 9.32 0.40
C ARG A 92 3.67 10.17 0.21
N ASP A 93 3.77 10.91 -0.88
CA ASP A 93 4.83 11.89 -1.11
C ASP A 93 4.75 13.07 -0.11
N SER A 94 4.67 12.78 1.19
CA SER A 94 4.50 13.76 2.26
C SER A 94 5.84 14.42 2.58
N PHE A 95 5.77 15.66 3.05
CA PHE A 95 6.96 16.39 3.47
C PHE A 95 7.74 15.63 4.56
N ALA A 96 7.03 14.97 5.48
CA ALA A 96 7.60 14.24 6.61
C ALA A 96 8.48 13.07 6.15
N ASP A 97 7.99 12.31 5.17
CA ASP A 97 8.73 11.18 4.60
C ASP A 97 9.96 11.69 3.84
N TRP A 98 9.77 12.71 3.01
CA TRP A 98 10.87 13.32 2.26
C TRP A 98 11.98 13.89 3.16
N ILE A 99 11.62 14.63 4.21
CA ILE A 99 12.63 15.22 5.10
C ILE A 99 13.32 14.15 5.95
N THR A 100 12.60 13.13 6.40
CA THR A 100 13.18 12.01 7.17
C THR A 100 14.24 11.28 6.34
N GLU A 101 13.93 10.96 5.09
CA GLU A 101 14.86 10.28 4.20
C GLU A 101 16.05 11.18 3.82
N THR A 102 15.79 12.46 3.57
CA THR A 102 16.85 13.44 3.28
C THR A 102 17.84 13.56 4.44
N LEU A 103 17.36 13.66 5.68
CA LEU A 103 18.22 13.70 6.87
C LEU A 103 19.06 12.44 7.03
N ARG A 104 18.46 11.26 6.80
CA ARG A 104 19.15 9.97 6.87
C ARG A 104 20.24 9.87 5.81
N ARG A 105 19.95 10.23 4.56
CA ARG A 105 20.91 10.17 3.44
C ARG A 105 22.11 11.11 3.66
N GLU A 106 21.84 12.30 4.17
CA GLU A 106 22.89 13.31 4.42
C GLU A 106 23.63 13.07 5.75
N GLY A 107 23.18 12.12 6.59
CA GLY A 107 23.77 11.86 7.91
C GLY A 107 23.62 13.03 8.89
N LEU A 108 22.63 13.90 8.70
CA LEU A 108 22.45 15.13 9.48
C LEU A 108 21.53 14.91 10.68
N SER A 109 21.92 15.48 11.82
CA SER A 109 21.03 15.53 13.00
C SER A 109 19.96 16.60 12.85
N ARG A 110 18.86 16.44 13.59
CA ARG A 110 17.76 17.41 13.62
C ARG A 110 18.22 18.78 14.11
N GLU A 111 19.17 18.80 15.04
CA GLU A 111 19.78 20.02 15.59
C GLU A 111 20.66 20.74 14.57
N ALA A 112 21.45 19.99 13.79
CA ALA A 112 22.27 20.56 12.73
C ALA A 112 21.41 21.23 11.67
N VAL A 113 20.36 20.55 11.22
CA VAL A 113 19.41 21.08 10.23
C VAL A 113 18.59 22.24 10.77
N ALA A 114 18.18 22.18 12.03
CA ALA A 114 17.50 23.30 12.67
C ALA A 114 18.35 24.58 12.66
N ARG A 115 19.64 24.45 12.99
CA ARG A 115 20.60 25.55 12.95
C ARG A 115 20.79 26.10 11.52
N GLU A 116 20.90 25.21 10.53
CA GLU A 116 21.06 25.61 9.12
C GLU A 116 19.81 26.31 8.55
N LEU A 117 18.62 25.82 8.89
CA LEU A 117 17.34 26.39 8.43
C LEU A 117 16.89 27.62 9.26
N GLY A 118 17.56 27.91 10.37
CA GLY A 118 17.21 28.98 11.30
C GLY A 118 15.87 28.74 12.01
N VAL A 119 15.59 27.49 12.36
CA VAL A 119 14.39 27.06 13.11
C VAL A 119 14.80 26.31 14.38
N SER A 120 13.85 25.99 15.26
CA SER A 120 14.14 25.17 16.44
C SER A 120 14.22 23.68 16.09
N ALA A 121 15.02 22.90 16.83
CA ALA A 121 15.05 21.44 16.69
C ALA A 121 13.66 20.80 16.91
N LYS A 122 12.85 21.40 17.80
CA LYS A 122 11.45 20.99 18.01
C LYS A 122 10.60 21.15 16.75
N THR A 123 10.82 22.22 15.98
CA THR A 123 10.14 22.44 14.69
C THR A 123 10.49 21.35 13.69
N VAL A 124 11.78 21.01 13.57
CA VAL A 124 12.24 19.91 12.70
C VAL A 124 11.68 18.57 13.15
N SER A 125 11.65 18.28 14.45
CA SER A 125 11.05 17.05 14.98
C SER A 125 9.57 16.93 14.66
N ARG A 126 8.80 18.04 14.73
CA ARG A 126 7.38 18.05 14.35
C ARG A 126 7.18 17.80 12.87
N TRP A 127 8.06 18.31 12.02
CA TRP A 127 8.01 18.03 10.59
C TRP A 127 8.33 16.58 10.26
N VAL A 128 9.39 16.03 10.86
CA VAL A 128 9.78 14.62 10.72
C VAL A 128 8.68 13.69 11.23
N GLY A 129 7.97 14.07 12.29
CA GLY A 129 6.84 13.33 12.83
C GLY A 129 5.51 13.55 12.10
N GLY A 130 5.45 14.42 11.08
CA GLY A 130 4.22 14.76 10.37
C GLY A 130 3.19 15.54 11.19
N GLU A 131 3.56 16.07 12.37
CA GLU A 131 2.65 16.86 13.21
C GLU A 131 2.31 18.21 12.58
N THR A 132 3.25 18.78 11.81
CA THR A 132 3.09 20.07 11.13
C THR A 132 3.87 20.08 9.83
N GLU A 133 3.46 20.89 8.87
CA GLU A 133 4.24 21.17 7.66
C GLU A 133 4.98 22.52 7.77
N PRO A 134 6.12 22.70 7.06
CA PRO A 134 6.82 23.98 7.02
C PRO A 134 5.98 25.06 6.32
N ARG A 135 6.15 26.33 6.69
CA ARG A 135 5.54 27.43 5.91
C ARG A 135 6.38 27.72 4.68
N MET A 136 5.84 28.53 3.77
CA MET A 136 6.50 28.95 2.54
C MET A 136 7.94 29.48 2.73
N ARG A 137 8.17 30.23 3.83
CA ARG A 137 9.52 30.74 4.14
C ARG A 137 10.50 29.62 4.45
N GLU A 138 10.08 28.62 5.23
CA GLU A 138 10.93 27.48 5.56
C GLU A 138 11.11 26.57 4.35
N LEU A 139 10.05 26.33 3.54
CA LEU A 139 10.14 25.55 2.30
C LEU A 139 11.19 26.12 1.34
N ARG A 140 11.28 27.45 1.21
CA ARG A 140 12.31 28.09 0.37
C ARG A 140 13.73 27.76 0.86
N ARG A 141 13.98 27.89 2.17
CA ARG A 141 15.30 27.58 2.76
C ARG A 141 15.64 26.10 2.62
N ILE A 142 14.64 25.24 2.80
CA ILE A 142 14.76 23.80 2.63
C ILE A 142 15.11 23.48 1.17
N GLN A 143 14.45 24.10 0.19
CA GLN A 143 14.76 23.92 -1.23
C GLN A 143 16.17 24.41 -1.60
N GLU A 144 16.58 25.56 -1.07
CA GLU A 144 17.94 26.10 -1.28
C GLU A 144 19.02 25.15 -0.72
N ARG A 145 18.75 24.45 0.38
CA ARG A 145 19.72 23.55 1.05
C ARG A 145 19.70 22.11 0.53
N PHE A 146 18.52 21.57 0.22
CA PHE A 146 18.31 20.14 -0.03
C PHE A 146 17.71 19.83 -1.42
N GLY A 147 17.38 20.85 -2.21
CA GLY A 147 16.79 20.69 -3.54
C GLY A 147 15.27 20.51 -3.52
N ALA A 148 14.72 19.99 -4.61
CA ALA A 148 13.27 19.91 -4.82
C ALA A 148 12.57 19.11 -3.71
N VAL A 149 11.63 19.76 -3.03
CA VAL A 149 10.79 19.18 -1.98
C VAL A 149 9.62 18.45 -2.61
N ARG A 150 9.29 17.26 -2.10
CA ARG A 150 8.05 16.55 -2.43
C ARG A 150 6.97 16.94 -1.43
N LEU A 151 5.82 17.35 -1.96
CA LEU A 151 4.62 17.71 -1.21
C LEU A 151 3.46 16.92 -1.81
N ASN A 152 2.51 16.52 -0.97
CA ASN A 152 1.27 15.83 -1.37
C ASN A 152 0.13 16.83 -1.54
#